data_AF-A0A842S2U9-F1
#
_entry.id   AF-A0A842S2U9-F1
#
_cell.length_a   1.000
_cell.length_b   1.000
_cell.length_c   1.000
_cell.angle_alpha   90.00
_cell.angle_beta   90.00
_cell.angle_gamma   90.00
#
_symmetry.space_group_name_H-M   'P 1'
#
loop_
_entity.id
_entity.type
_entity.pdbx_description
1 polymer ?
#
loop_
_entity_poly.entity_id
_entity_poly.type
_entity_poly.pdbx_seq_one_letter_code
_entity_poly.pdbx_strand_id
1 'polypeptide(L)'
;MSNNKITSDFRKFGSAMKIVAIMSILETLIVIPLFTLIGLIYIVKAMNHIRNANIELKSSLLDKFRSLTIAAIMIRFISGILLVIWWLLFSGSEFLTSIFDLPGIIFNLFDSFSFLLLFTFIIFGIKLIQGILEIKAWDNFKSFLMNAEWIQPAINYEVKEGCDDLKKAGTSEILSFLAITIFLGWLYRMTGYFKIAKFENISKTEEITPKDVVPSQGMHSSVSHVIGEPTEIKPDIKYCPFCGTKLPSEAKYCGGCGTNLNSES
;
A
#
# COMPACT_ATOMS: atom_id res chain seq x y z
N MET A 1 -23.59 12.50 -15.20
CA MET A 1 -23.01 12.56 -13.83
C MET A 1 -21.58 13.04 -13.95
N SER A 2 -21.13 13.93 -13.07
CA SER A 2 -19.82 14.57 -13.25
C SER A 2 -18.70 13.63 -12.79
N ASN A 3 -17.89 13.14 -13.72
CA ASN A 3 -16.63 12.44 -13.45
C ASN A 3 -15.76 13.18 -12.43
N ASN A 4 -15.90 14.52 -12.34
CA ASN A 4 -15.16 15.35 -11.38
C ASN A 4 -15.45 14.98 -9.92
N LYS A 5 -16.68 14.55 -9.59
CA LYS A 5 -17.02 14.14 -8.22
C LYS A 5 -16.32 12.83 -7.85
N ILE A 6 -16.40 11.82 -8.72
CA ILE A 6 -15.75 10.51 -8.54
C ILE A 6 -14.23 10.72 -8.42
N THR A 7 -13.63 11.46 -9.35
CA THR A 7 -12.20 11.79 -9.33
C THR A 7 -11.79 12.52 -8.04
N SER A 8 -12.59 13.47 -7.58
CA SER A 8 -12.34 14.17 -6.31
C SER A 8 -12.35 13.23 -5.11
N ASP A 9 -13.28 12.28 -5.05
CA ASP A 9 -13.34 11.32 -3.93
C ASP A 9 -12.16 10.35 -3.95
N PHE A 10 -11.76 9.84 -5.12
CA PHE A 10 -10.54 9.02 -5.24
C PHE A 10 -9.27 9.81 -4.91
N ARG A 11 -9.22 11.10 -5.26
CA ARG A 11 -8.12 11.99 -4.87
C ARG A 11 -7.99 12.12 -3.35
N LYS A 12 -9.12 12.31 -2.66
CA LYS A 12 -9.15 12.38 -1.19
C LYS A 12 -8.82 11.04 -0.55
N PHE A 13 -9.27 9.93 -1.15
CA PHE A 13 -8.85 8.58 -0.76
C PHE A 13 -7.33 8.41 -0.85
N GLY A 14 -6.70 8.76 -1.97
CA GLY A 14 -5.25 8.70 -2.14
C GLY A 14 -4.49 9.55 -1.11
N SER A 15 -4.94 10.78 -0.86
CA SER A 15 -4.33 11.66 0.15
C SER A 15 -4.43 11.08 1.57
N ALA A 16 -5.57 10.46 1.93
CA ALA A 16 -5.70 9.76 3.20
C ALA A 16 -4.77 8.54 3.28
N MET A 17 -4.66 7.74 2.21
CA MET A 17 -3.75 6.58 2.15
C MET A 17 -2.28 6.98 2.27
N LYS A 18 -1.88 8.16 1.77
CA LYS A 18 -0.54 8.72 1.98
C LYS A 18 -0.23 8.91 3.45
N ILE A 19 -1.17 9.46 4.21
CA ILE A 19 -1.02 9.68 5.65
C ILE A 19 -0.96 8.33 6.37
N VAL A 20 -1.80 7.37 5.99
CA VAL A 20 -1.74 5.99 6.51
C VAL A 20 -0.34 5.38 6.31
N ALA A 21 0.23 5.51 5.11
CA ALA A 21 1.59 5.05 4.84
C ALA A 21 2.61 5.70 5.79
N ILE A 22 2.62 7.03 5.89
CA ILE A 22 3.55 7.75 6.77
C ILE A 22 3.38 7.29 8.23
N MET A 23 2.15 7.14 8.71
CA MET A 23 1.87 6.67 10.08
C MET A 23 2.37 5.24 10.30
N SER A 24 2.25 4.35 9.32
CA SER A 24 2.78 2.99 9.40
C SER A 24 4.31 2.94 9.47
N ILE A 25 5.04 3.89 8.84
CA ILE A 25 6.50 4.02 9.06
C ILE A 25 6.80 4.47 10.49
N LEU A 26 6.12 5.52 10.95
CA LEU A 26 6.36 6.11 12.28
C LEU A 26 6.05 5.12 13.39
N GLU A 27 4.98 4.34 13.24
CA GLU A 27 4.61 3.24 14.14
C GLU A 27 5.76 2.25 14.31
N THR A 28 6.43 1.86 13.22
CA THR A 28 7.55 0.91 13.26
C THR A 28 8.83 1.51 13.86
N LEU A 29 9.08 2.80 13.66
CA LEU A 29 10.30 3.44 14.16
C LEU A 29 10.25 3.78 15.65
N ILE A 30 9.10 4.25 16.15
CA ILE A 30 8.99 4.85 17.49
C ILE A 30 8.16 3.96 18.43
N VAL A 31 7.44 2.95 17.91
CA VAL A 31 6.62 2.00 18.68
C VAL A 31 5.63 2.70 19.63
N ILE A 32 5.08 3.84 19.20
CA ILE A 32 4.08 4.59 19.98
C ILE A 32 2.67 4.22 19.49
N PRO A 33 1.79 3.67 20.34
CA PRO A 33 0.41 3.30 19.98
C PRO A 33 -0.44 4.45 19.40
N LEU A 34 -0.04 5.70 19.68
CA LEU A 34 -0.67 6.90 19.14
C LEU A 34 -0.68 6.93 17.60
N PHE A 35 0.39 6.49 16.95
CA PHE A 35 0.45 6.47 15.48
C PHE A 35 -0.52 5.46 14.87
N THR A 36 -0.71 4.31 15.51
CA THR A 36 -1.71 3.30 15.12
C THR A 36 -3.12 3.88 15.17
N LEU A 37 -3.44 4.65 16.21
CA LEU A 37 -4.74 5.31 16.35
C LEU A 37 -4.97 6.37 15.27
N ILE A 38 -3.96 7.21 14.99
CA ILE A 38 -4.05 8.20 13.91
C ILE A 38 -4.21 7.49 12.55
N GLY A 39 -3.42 6.46 12.29
CA GLY A 39 -3.54 5.64 11.09
C GLY A 39 -4.94 5.06 10.92
N LEU A 40 -5.53 4.51 11.99
CA LEU A 40 -6.90 3.99 12.01
C LEU A 40 -7.93 5.06 11.60
N ILE A 41 -7.84 6.26 12.18
CA ILE A 41 -8.74 7.39 11.83
C ILE A 41 -8.65 7.71 10.34
N TYR A 42 -7.44 7.77 9.79
CA TYR A 42 -7.24 8.07 8.37
C TYR A 42 -7.70 6.95 7.45
N ILE A 43 -7.58 5.68 7.83
CA ILE A 43 -8.16 4.59 7.01
C ILE A 43 -9.69 4.66 7.01
N VAL A 44 -10.32 4.92 8.16
CA VAL A 44 -11.79 5.09 8.21
C VAL A 44 -12.22 6.27 7.31
N LYS A 45 -11.48 7.38 7.34
CA LYS A 45 -11.69 8.52 6.45
C LYS A 45 -11.52 8.13 4.97
N ALA A 46 -10.49 7.36 4.63
CA ALA A 46 -10.26 6.84 3.29
C ALA A 46 -11.45 5.98 2.82
N MET A 47 -11.94 5.08 3.67
CA MET A 47 -13.12 4.24 3.38
C MET A 47 -14.41 5.04 3.21
N ASN A 48 -14.54 6.17 3.89
CA ASN A 48 -15.68 7.08 3.68
C ASN A 48 -15.65 7.72 2.28
N HIS A 49 -14.47 8.08 1.77
CA HIS A 49 -14.33 8.58 0.40
C HIS A 49 -14.67 7.50 -0.65
N ILE A 50 -14.24 6.25 -0.42
CA ILE A 50 -14.63 5.12 -1.27
C ILE A 50 -16.15 4.89 -1.24
N ARG A 51 -16.78 4.99 -0.07
CA ARG A 51 -18.25 4.90 0.05
C ARG A 51 -18.93 5.97 -0.82
N ASN A 52 -18.48 7.21 -0.74
CA ASN A 52 -19.07 8.32 -1.50
C ASN A 52 -18.91 8.12 -3.01
N ALA A 53 -17.71 7.70 -3.46
CA ALA A 53 -17.50 7.35 -4.87
C ALA A 53 -18.40 6.18 -5.30
N ASN A 54 -18.60 5.19 -4.43
CA ASN A 54 -19.41 4.02 -4.75
C ASN A 54 -20.93 4.31 -4.83
N ILE A 55 -21.43 5.36 -4.18
CA ILE A 55 -22.84 5.79 -4.34
C ILE A 55 -23.10 6.17 -5.81
N GLU A 56 -22.11 6.80 -6.47
CA GLU A 56 -22.20 7.19 -7.88
C GLU A 56 -21.93 6.01 -8.81
N LEU A 57 -20.89 5.21 -8.51
CA LEU A 57 -20.45 4.10 -9.37
C LEU A 57 -21.33 2.84 -9.26
N LYS A 58 -22.07 2.67 -8.16
CA LYS A 58 -22.89 1.49 -7.85
C LYS A 58 -22.16 0.15 -8.05
N SER A 59 -20.87 0.11 -7.69
CA SER A 59 -20.02 -1.07 -7.87
C SER A 59 -20.11 -1.99 -6.65
N SER A 60 -20.48 -3.26 -6.90
CA SER A 60 -20.46 -4.29 -5.86
C SER A 60 -19.02 -4.61 -5.38
N LEU A 61 -18.03 -4.42 -6.23
CA LEU A 61 -16.61 -4.64 -5.91
C LEU A 61 -16.09 -3.63 -4.89
N LEU A 62 -16.43 -2.34 -5.03
CA LEU A 62 -16.07 -1.31 -4.07
C LEU A 62 -16.76 -1.49 -2.72
N ASP A 63 -18.00 -1.98 -2.72
CA ASP A 63 -18.72 -2.27 -1.48
C ASP A 63 -18.08 -3.44 -0.72
N LYS A 64 -17.73 -4.53 -1.44
CA LYS A 64 -16.97 -5.66 -0.90
C LYS A 64 -15.59 -5.23 -0.40
N PHE A 65 -14.85 -4.45 -1.19
CA PHE A 65 -13.55 -3.90 -0.78
C PHE A 65 -13.68 -3.15 0.55
N ARG A 66 -14.59 -2.16 0.61
CA ARG A 66 -14.78 -1.34 1.80
C ARG A 66 -15.17 -2.17 3.03
N SER A 67 -16.15 -3.04 2.91
CA SER A 67 -16.63 -3.86 4.05
C SER A 67 -15.54 -4.81 4.57
N LEU A 68 -14.82 -5.49 3.66
CA LEU A 68 -13.71 -6.38 4.03
C LEU A 68 -12.53 -5.61 4.64
N THR A 69 -12.17 -4.44 4.09
CA THR A 69 -11.12 -3.59 4.66
C THR A 69 -11.45 -3.13 6.06
N ILE A 70 -12.68 -2.65 6.31
CA ILE A 70 -13.12 -2.24 7.65
C ILE A 70 -13.06 -3.43 8.61
N ALA A 71 -13.58 -4.60 8.21
CA ALA A 71 -13.54 -5.80 9.05
C ALA A 71 -12.09 -6.22 9.40
N ALA A 72 -11.20 -6.27 8.41
CA ALA A 72 -9.78 -6.60 8.61
C ALA A 72 -9.10 -5.63 9.58
N ILE A 73 -9.41 -4.34 9.50
CA ILE A 73 -8.84 -3.31 10.38
C ILE A 73 -9.35 -3.43 11.81
N MET A 74 -10.65 -3.65 12.00
CA MET A 74 -11.22 -3.87 13.33
C MET A 74 -10.59 -5.10 13.99
N ILE A 75 -10.40 -6.18 13.23
CA ILE A 75 -9.71 -7.39 13.70
C ILE A 75 -8.24 -7.09 14.02
N ARG A 76 -7.54 -6.29 13.21
CA ARG A 76 -6.17 -5.84 13.49
C ARG A 76 -6.07 -5.06 14.80
N PHE A 77 -7.01 -4.15 15.04
CA PHE A 77 -7.04 -3.36 16.28
C PHE A 77 -7.31 -4.23 17.51
N ILE A 78 -8.30 -5.13 17.43
CA ILE A 78 -8.63 -6.07 18.52
C ILE A 78 -7.45 -7.01 18.79
N SER A 79 -6.86 -7.60 17.76
CA SER A 79 -5.69 -8.48 17.91
C SER A 79 -4.47 -7.75 18.46
N GLY A 80 -4.27 -6.48 18.11
CA GLY A 80 -3.23 -5.63 18.69
C GLY A 80 -3.41 -5.42 20.20
N ILE A 81 -4.63 -5.09 20.64
CA ILE A 81 -4.94 -4.95 22.07
C ILE A 81 -4.72 -6.27 22.82
N LEU A 82 -5.19 -7.39 22.26
CA LEU A 82 -4.99 -8.72 22.87
C LEU A 82 -3.50 -9.07 22.98
N LEU A 83 -2.69 -8.70 22.00
CA LEU A 83 -1.25 -8.94 22.02
C LEU A 83 -0.53 -8.08 23.07
N VAL A 84 -0.94 -6.82 23.26
CA VAL A 84 -0.42 -5.97 24.34
C VAL A 84 -0.81 -6.52 25.71
N ILE A 85 -2.08 -6.92 25.91
CA ILE A 85 -2.53 -7.55 27.17
C ILE A 85 -1.72 -8.83 27.42
N TRP A 86 -1.55 -9.67 26.41
CA TRP A 86 -0.76 -10.89 26.52
C TRP A 86 0.70 -10.61 26.89
N TRP A 87 1.34 -9.62 26.25
CA TRP A 87 2.69 -9.21 26.58
C TRP A 87 2.80 -8.67 28.02
N LEU A 88 1.84 -7.87 28.47
CA LEU A 88 1.79 -7.37 29.86
C LEU A 88 1.57 -8.50 30.89
N LEU A 89 0.75 -9.51 30.56
CA LEU A 89 0.53 -10.64 31.46
C LEU A 89 1.75 -11.57 31.52
N PHE A 90 2.46 -11.74 30.40
CA PHE A 90 3.58 -12.66 30.31
C PHE A 90 4.92 -12.04 30.72
N SER A 91 5.28 -10.90 30.13
CA SER A 91 6.54 -10.20 30.42
C SER A 91 6.38 -9.18 31.55
N GLY A 92 5.17 -8.64 31.72
CA GLY A 92 4.88 -7.67 32.77
C GLY A 92 4.57 -8.32 34.12
N SER A 93 4.48 -9.65 34.24
CA SER A 93 4.29 -10.31 35.54
C SER A 93 5.45 -10.01 36.50
N GLU A 94 6.69 -10.19 36.06
CA GLU A 94 7.89 -9.86 36.84
C GLU A 94 8.00 -8.36 37.14
N PHE A 95 7.61 -7.51 36.19
CA PHE A 95 7.61 -6.06 36.37
C PHE A 95 6.51 -5.58 37.34
N LEU A 96 5.29 -6.09 37.22
CA LEU A 96 4.15 -5.70 38.06
C LEU A 96 4.27 -6.25 39.48
N THR A 97 4.78 -7.47 39.65
CA THR A 97 5.13 -8.01 40.97
C THR A 97 6.18 -7.14 41.66
N SER A 98 7.21 -6.71 40.91
CA SER A 98 8.25 -5.81 41.43
C SER A 98 7.71 -4.44 41.87
N ILE A 99 6.74 -3.87 41.15
CA ILE A 99 6.21 -2.53 41.46
C ILE A 99 5.09 -2.55 42.51
N PHE A 100 4.19 -3.53 42.48
CA PHE A 100 2.93 -3.48 43.24
C PHE A 100 2.83 -4.48 44.40
N ASP A 101 3.88 -5.28 44.64
CA ASP A 101 3.93 -6.26 45.74
C ASP A 101 2.68 -7.17 45.80
N LEU A 102 2.16 -7.52 44.61
CA LEU A 102 0.93 -8.30 44.45
C LEU A 102 1.20 -9.77 44.80
N PRO A 103 0.31 -10.44 45.57
CA PRO A 103 0.49 -11.84 45.94
C PRO A 103 0.52 -12.74 44.70
N GLY A 104 1.56 -13.59 44.61
CA GLY A 104 1.89 -14.44 43.45
C GLY A 104 0.84 -15.48 43.01
N ILE A 105 -0.32 -15.53 43.67
CA ILE A 105 -1.39 -16.50 43.38
C ILE A 105 -2.03 -16.27 42.00
N ILE A 106 -2.17 -15.01 41.56
CA ILE A 106 -2.72 -14.67 40.25
C ILE A 106 -1.77 -15.15 39.13
N PHE A 107 -0.45 -15.16 39.37
CA PHE A 107 0.56 -15.48 38.36
C PHE A 107 0.72 -16.97 38.08
N ASN A 108 0.54 -17.84 39.09
CA ASN A 108 0.60 -19.30 38.91
C ASN A 108 -0.45 -19.85 37.92
N LEU A 109 -1.58 -19.17 37.73
CA LEU A 109 -2.61 -19.56 36.75
C LEU A 109 -2.17 -19.27 35.30
N PHE A 110 -1.38 -18.21 35.11
CA PHE A 110 -0.89 -17.76 33.79
C PHE A 110 0.47 -18.34 33.42
N ASP A 111 1.27 -18.79 34.39
CA ASP A 111 2.56 -19.49 34.18
C ASP A 111 2.41 -20.90 33.62
N SER A 112 1.18 -21.41 33.52
CA SER A 112 0.93 -22.67 32.83
C SER A 112 1.23 -22.50 31.34
N PHE A 113 2.32 -23.11 30.88
CA PHE A 113 2.72 -23.19 29.47
C PHE A 113 1.54 -23.49 28.52
N SER A 114 0.59 -24.32 28.96
CA SER A 114 -0.65 -24.63 28.24
C SER A 114 -1.53 -23.40 27.95
N PHE A 115 -1.67 -22.47 28.90
CA PHE A 115 -2.45 -21.25 28.70
C PHE A 115 -1.75 -20.30 27.71
N LEU A 116 -0.43 -20.19 27.81
CA LEU A 116 0.37 -19.39 26.88
C LEU A 116 0.23 -19.90 25.43
N LEU A 117 0.33 -21.21 25.23
CA LEU A 117 0.13 -21.81 23.90
C LEU A 117 -1.29 -21.57 23.39
N LEU A 118 -2.31 -21.81 24.23
CA LEU A 118 -3.71 -21.60 23.85
C LEU A 118 -3.95 -20.15 23.38
N PHE A 119 -3.48 -19.16 24.16
CA PHE A 119 -3.66 -17.76 23.81
C PHE A 119 -2.91 -17.38 22.52
N THR A 120 -1.71 -17.93 22.34
CA THR A 120 -0.91 -17.74 21.11
C THR A 120 -1.65 -18.30 19.89
N PHE A 121 -2.24 -19.49 19.98
CA PHE A 121 -3.04 -20.07 18.90
C PHE A 121 -4.30 -19.26 18.60
N ILE A 122 -4.95 -18.68 19.62
CA ILE A 122 -6.12 -17.81 19.44
C ILE A 122 -5.71 -16.53 18.68
N ILE A 123 -4.65 -15.83 19.12
CA ILE A 123 -4.15 -14.65 18.40
C ILE A 123 -3.79 -15.02 16.96
N PHE A 124 -3.07 -16.13 16.77
CA PHE A 124 -2.69 -16.59 15.44
C PHE A 124 -3.91 -16.86 14.55
N GLY A 125 -4.94 -17.53 15.06
CA GLY A 125 -6.19 -17.76 14.34
C GLY A 125 -6.89 -16.46 13.92
N ILE A 126 -6.92 -15.46 14.82
CA ILE A 126 -7.46 -14.14 14.51
C ILE A 126 -6.65 -13.44 13.40
N LYS A 127 -5.32 -13.54 13.45
CA LYS A 127 -4.40 -12.99 12.44
C LYS A 127 -4.54 -13.67 11.07
N LEU A 128 -4.79 -14.98 11.03
CA LEU A 128 -5.11 -15.69 9.79
C LEU A 128 -6.37 -15.12 9.13
N ILE A 129 -7.44 -14.96 9.90
CA ILE A 129 -8.70 -14.39 9.39
C ILE A 129 -8.48 -12.97 8.88
N GLN A 130 -7.75 -12.14 9.64
CA GLN A 130 -7.36 -10.79 9.24
C GLN A 130 -6.67 -10.77 7.86
N GLY A 131 -5.64 -11.61 7.67
CA GLY A 131 -4.88 -11.68 6.43
C GLY A 131 -5.73 -12.12 5.23
N ILE A 132 -6.62 -13.10 5.41
CA ILE A 132 -7.54 -13.57 4.36
C ILE A 132 -8.50 -12.44 3.93
N LEU A 133 -9.06 -11.70 4.90
CA LEU A 133 -9.95 -10.57 4.60
C LEU A 133 -9.21 -9.45 3.86
N GLU A 134 -7.98 -9.14 4.27
CA GLU A 134 -7.15 -8.14 3.61
C GLU A 134 -6.84 -8.53 2.14
N ILE A 135 -6.41 -9.77 1.89
CA ILE A 135 -6.17 -10.27 0.53
C ILE A 135 -7.42 -10.12 -0.34
N LYS A 136 -8.57 -10.58 0.17
CA LYS A 136 -9.85 -10.49 -0.55
C LYS A 136 -10.27 -9.04 -0.79
N ALA A 137 -10.05 -8.15 0.16
CA ALA A 137 -10.38 -6.73 0.01
C ALA A 137 -9.60 -6.12 -1.17
N TRP A 138 -8.27 -6.28 -1.18
CA TRP A 138 -7.42 -5.74 -2.23
C TRP A 138 -7.63 -6.41 -3.58
N ASP A 139 -8.03 -7.68 -3.61
CA ASP A 139 -8.43 -8.36 -4.84
C ASP A 139 -9.68 -7.72 -5.46
N ASN A 140 -10.73 -7.48 -4.66
CA ASN A 140 -11.94 -6.78 -5.14
C ASN A 140 -11.61 -5.36 -5.64
N PHE A 141 -10.73 -4.64 -4.94
CA PHE A 141 -10.31 -3.31 -5.37
C PHE A 141 -9.56 -3.36 -6.70
N LYS A 142 -8.61 -4.30 -6.84
CA LYS A 142 -7.88 -4.50 -8.09
C LYS A 142 -8.81 -4.84 -9.26
N SER A 143 -9.78 -5.74 -9.06
CA SER A 143 -10.78 -6.09 -10.07
C SER A 143 -11.64 -4.89 -10.47
N PHE A 144 -11.96 -4.00 -9.53
CA PHE A 144 -12.64 -2.74 -9.84
C PHE A 144 -11.78 -1.85 -10.75
N LEU A 145 -10.48 -1.72 -10.47
CA LEU A 145 -9.54 -0.90 -11.26
C LEU A 145 -9.30 -1.42 -12.68
N MET A 146 -9.54 -2.71 -12.93
CA MET A 146 -9.47 -3.26 -14.28
C MET A 146 -10.50 -2.65 -15.23
N ASN A 147 -11.64 -2.21 -14.70
CA ASN A 147 -12.76 -1.66 -15.49
C ASN A 147 -12.87 -0.13 -15.37
N ALA A 148 -11.94 0.53 -14.68
CA ALA A 148 -12.00 1.96 -14.40
C ALA A 148 -11.23 2.77 -15.46
N GLU A 149 -11.84 2.93 -16.63
CA GLU A 149 -11.24 3.63 -17.80
C GLU A 149 -10.96 5.12 -17.56
N TRP A 150 -11.69 5.75 -16.64
CA TRP A 150 -11.53 7.17 -16.29
C TRP A 150 -10.23 7.47 -15.51
N ILE A 151 -9.50 6.44 -15.08
CA ILE A 151 -8.21 6.58 -14.37
C ILE A 151 -7.09 6.59 -15.42
N GLN A 152 -6.22 7.59 -15.36
CA GLN A 152 -5.05 7.68 -16.22
C GLN A 152 -4.21 6.39 -16.19
N PRO A 153 -3.75 5.86 -17.34
CA PRO A 153 -3.06 4.57 -17.41
C PRO A 153 -1.87 4.42 -16.46
N ALA A 154 -1.03 5.47 -16.34
CA ALA A 154 0.12 5.47 -15.44
C ALA A 154 -0.27 5.30 -13.97
N ILE A 155 -1.28 6.04 -13.51
CA ILE A 155 -1.80 5.93 -12.15
C ILE A 155 -2.48 4.57 -11.94
N ASN A 156 -3.27 4.11 -12.93
CA ASN A 156 -3.96 2.82 -12.84
C ASN A 156 -2.96 1.66 -12.69
N TYR A 157 -1.86 1.68 -13.43
CA TYR A 157 -0.78 0.69 -13.30
C TYR A 157 -0.16 0.70 -11.90
N GLU A 158 0.32 1.86 -11.43
CA GLU A 158 0.94 1.97 -10.11
C GLU A 158 0.01 1.51 -8.98
N VAL A 159 -1.27 1.90 -9.03
CA VAL A 159 -2.25 1.50 -8.02
C VAL A 159 -2.56 0.00 -8.09
N LYS A 160 -2.69 -0.58 -9.29
CA LYS A 160 -2.88 -2.04 -9.45
C LYS A 160 -1.71 -2.83 -8.86
N GLU A 161 -0.48 -2.36 -9.10
CA GLU A 161 0.72 -2.93 -8.51
C GLU A 161 0.72 -2.77 -6.98
N GLY A 162 0.25 -1.62 -6.47
CA GLY A 162 0.05 -1.40 -5.05
C GLY A 162 -0.95 -2.37 -4.41
N CYS A 163 -2.02 -2.74 -5.12
CA CYS A 163 -2.95 -3.77 -4.68
C CYS A 163 -2.27 -5.14 -4.57
N ASP A 164 -1.39 -5.49 -5.51
CA ASP A 164 -0.64 -6.75 -5.46
C ASP A 164 0.34 -6.79 -4.30
N ASP A 165 1.04 -5.69 -4.02
CA ASP A 165 1.89 -5.57 -2.84
C ASP A 165 1.08 -5.73 -1.56
N LEU A 166 -0.11 -5.12 -1.45
CA LEU A 166 -0.97 -5.27 -0.27
C LEU A 166 -1.53 -6.69 -0.11
N LYS A 167 -1.78 -7.39 -1.22
CA LYS A 167 -2.12 -8.83 -1.19
C LYS A 167 -0.94 -9.65 -0.68
N LYS A 168 0.28 -9.39 -1.16
CA LYS A 168 1.50 -10.04 -0.64
C LYS A 168 1.68 -9.77 0.85
N ALA A 169 1.42 -8.55 1.30
CA ALA A 169 1.46 -8.20 2.73
C ALA A 169 0.47 -9.03 3.56
N GLY A 170 -0.77 -9.18 3.08
CA GLY A 170 -1.77 -10.05 3.72
C GLY A 170 -1.33 -11.52 3.75
N THR A 171 -0.73 -12.02 2.67
CA THR A 171 -0.16 -13.39 2.61
C THR A 171 1.01 -13.56 3.57
N SER A 172 1.89 -12.58 3.67
CA SER A 172 3.01 -12.58 4.61
C SER A 172 2.53 -12.58 6.07
N GLU A 173 1.43 -11.88 6.38
CA GLU A 173 0.81 -11.92 7.70
C GLU A 173 0.22 -13.31 8.02
N ILE A 174 -0.38 -14.00 7.03
CA ILE A 174 -0.83 -15.40 7.21
C ILE A 174 0.35 -16.31 7.58
N LEU A 175 1.52 -16.02 7.03
CA LEU A 175 2.76 -16.76 7.27
C LEU A 175 3.58 -16.18 8.44
N SER A 176 3.01 -15.35 9.32
CA SER A 176 3.74 -14.63 10.37
C SER A 176 4.38 -15.52 11.43
N PHE A 177 4.15 -16.83 11.40
CA PHE A 177 4.89 -17.80 12.22
C PHE A 177 6.38 -17.87 11.82
N LEU A 178 6.73 -17.37 10.63
CA LEU A 178 8.10 -17.21 10.16
C LEU A 178 8.56 -15.76 10.43
N ALA A 179 9.67 -15.57 11.15
CA ALA A 179 10.13 -14.20 11.49
C ALA A 179 10.39 -13.32 10.26
N ILE A 180 10.93 -13.89 9.18
CA ILE A 180 11.24 -13.15 7.94
C ILE A 180 9.98 -12.62 7.23
N THR A 181 8.85 -13.33 7.33
CA THR A 181 7.61 -12.92 6.65
C THR A 181 6.98 -11.72 7.35
N ILE A 182 7.18 -11.54 8.65
CA ILE A 182 6.72 -10.35 9.37
C ILE A 182 7.34 -9.09 8.76
N PHE A 183 8.67 -9.10 8.57
CA PHE A 183 9.40 -7.97 7.99
C PHE A 183 9.01 -7.72 6.53
N LEU A 184 8.93 -8.78 5.71
CA LEU A 184 8.50 -8.66 4.32
C LEU A 184 7.05 -8.16 4.21
N GLY A 185 6.16 -8.64 5.06
CA GLY A 185 4.77 -8.21 5.10
C GLY A 185 4.64 -6.73 5.42
N TRP A 186 5.46 -6.23 6.35
CA TRP A 186 5.55 -4.81 6.63
C TRP A 186 6.04 -3.99 5.42
N LEU A 187 7.12 -4.42 4.76
CA LEU A 187 7.65 -3.73 3.57
C LEU A 187 6.61 -3.66 2.44
N TYR A 188 5.95 -4.78 2.13
CA TYR A 188 4.91 -4.81 1.10
C TYR A 188 3.71 -3.93 1.46
N ARG A 189 3.34 -3.87 2.74
CA ARG A 189 2.26 -2.98 3.20
C ARG A 189 2.62 -1.52 2.95
N MET A 190 3.87 -1.17 3.23
CA MET A 190 4.40 0.18 3.02
C MET A 190 4.43 0.60 1.55
N THR A 191 5.06 -0.22 0.69
CA THR A 191 5.13 0.07 -0.75
C THR A 191 3.73 0.13 -1.36
N GLY A 192 2.87 -0.80 -0.94
CA GLY A 192 1.47 -0.86 -1.31
C GLY A 192 0.72 0.43 -1.00
N TYR A 193 0.74 0.91 0.25
CA TYR A 193 0.03 2.13 0.62
C TYR A 193 0.53 3.38 -0.13
N PHE A 194 1.83 3.52 -0.36
CA PHE A 194 2.36 4.63 -1.17
C PHE A 194 1.95 4.55 -2.63
N LYS A 195 1.90 3.35 -3.22
CA LYS A 195 1.40 3.15 -4.59
C LYS A 195 -0.09 3.52 -4.69
N ILE A 196 -0.91 3.11 -3.72
CA ILE A 196 -2.33 3.52 -3.67
C ILE A 196 -2.48 5.05 -3.47
N ALA A 197 -1.59 5.67 -2.70
CA ALA A 197 -1.61 7.11 -2.44
C ALA A 197 -1.47 7.97 -3.70
N LYS A 198 -0.98 7.41 -4.82
CA LYS A 198 -0.87 8.08 -6.12
C LYS A 198 -2.20 8.55 -6.69
N PHE A 199 -3.32 8.04 -6.19
CA PHE A 199 -4.63 8.61 -6.48
C PHE A 199 -4.79 10.09 -6.13
N GLU A 200 -3.97 10.63 -5.22
CA GLU A 200 -3.88 12.07 -4.94
C GLU A 200 -3.59 12.92 -6.20
N ASN A 201 -3.05 12.31 -7.26
CA ASN A 201 -2.61 13.00 -8.47
C ASN A 201 -3.55 12.88 -9.68
N ILE A 202 -4.70 12.18 -9.59
CA ILE A 202 -5.57 11.93 -10.78
C ILE A 202 -6.00 13.22 -11.50
N SER A 203 -6.09 14.37 -10.83
CA SER A 203 -6.53 15.63 -11.46
C SER A 203 -5.40 16.57 -11.87
N LYS A 204 -4.16 16.32 -11.48
CA LYS A 204 -3.05 17.29 -11.69
C LYS A 204 -2.38 17.12 -13.06
N THR A 205 -2.55 15.98 -13.71
CA THR A 205 -1.80 15.61 -14.91
C THR A 205 -2.35 16.21 -16.21
N GLU A 206 -3.51 16.88 -16.20
CA GLU A 206 -4.02 17.56 -17.41
C GLU A 206 -3.21 18.80 -17.81
N GLU A 207 -2.23 19.23 -17.00
CA GLU A 207 -1.34 20.37 -17.30
C GLU A 207 0.15 20.00 -17.40
N ILE A 208 0.51 18.78 -17.85
CA ILE A 208 1.89 18.55 -18.29
C ILE A 208 2.07 19.18 -19.68
N THR A 209 2.12 20.51 -19.72
CA THR A 209 2.85 21.23 -20.77
C THR A 209 4.33 20.82 -20.69
N PRO A 210 4.96 20.40 -21.80
CA PRO A 210 6.32 19.87 -21.84
C PRO A 210 7.37 20.99 -21.72
N LYS A 211 7.50 21.63 -20.54
CA LYS A 211 8.51 22.68 -20.33
C LYS A 211 9.56 22.41 -19.24
N ASP A 212 9.33 21.53 -18.28
CA ASP A 212 10.28 21.37 -17.17
C ASP A 212 10.81 19.94 -17.05
N VAL A 213 11.65 19.52 -18.01
CA VAL A 213 12.68 18.51 -17.74
C VAL A 213 14.01 19.23 -17.76
N VAL A 214 14.39 19.77 -16.59
CA VAL A 214 15.75 20.26 -16.33
C VAL A 214 16.71 19.07 -16.44
N PRO A 215 17.73 19.12 -17.33
CA PRO A 215 18.74 18.09 -17.41
C PRO A 215 19.59 18.10 -16.12
N SER A 216 19.53 17.01 -15.35
CA SER A 216 20.48 16.76 -14.28
C SER A 216 21.86 16.56 -14.90
N GLN A 217 22.74 17.55 -14.73
CA GLN A 217 24.13 17.51 -15.15
C GLN A 217 24.86 16.36 -14.43
N GLY A 218 25.23 15.34 -15.21
CA GLY A 218 26.20 14.33 -14.85
C GLY A 218 27.61 14.91 -14.92
N MET A 219 28.35 14.64 -13.85
CA MET A 219 29.72 15.04 -13.56
C MET A 219 30.74 14.44 -14.56
N HIS A 220 31.61 15.32 -15.06
CA HIS A 220 32.92 15.15 -15.70
C HIS A 220 33.47 13.75 -16.01
N SER A 221 33.76 13.50 -17.30
CA SER A 221 35.10 13.08 -17.71
C SER A 221 35.40 13.41 -19.17
N SER A 222 36.57 14.00 -19.33
CA SER A 222 37.22 14.59 -20.51
C SER A 222 37.64 13.58 -21.57
N VAL A 223 37.57 13.95 -22.85
CA VAL A 223 38.69 14.06 -23.83
C VAL A 223 38.17 14.66 -25.16
N SER A 224 38.96 15.58 -25.72
CA SER A 224 38.80 16.34 -26.97
C SER A 224 38.50 15.52 -28.23
N HIS A 225 37.75 16.08 -29.21
CA HIS A 225 38.28 16.65 -30.48
C HIS A 225 37.14 17.01 -31.49
N VAL A 226 37.37 18.10 -32.24
CA VAL A 226 36.81 18.47 -33.57
C VAL A 226 35.50 19.29 -33.62
N ILE A 227 35.67 20.45 -34.27
CA ILE A 227 34.69 21.46 -34.69
C ILE A 227 33.80 20.89 -35.79
N GLY A 228 32.49 21.02 -35.62
CA GLY A 228 31.48 20.80 -36.64
C GLY A 228 30.09 20.98 -36.03
N GLU A 229 29.43 22.07 -36.39
CA GLU A 229 28.03 22.35 -36.06
C GLU A 229 27.12 21.23 -36.61
N PRO A 230 26.30 20.56 -35.76
CA PRO A 230 25.25 19.69 -36.24
C PRO A 230 23.89 20.16 -35.74
N THR A 231 23.06 20.53 -36.71
CA THR A 231 21.61 20.68 -36.68
C THR A 231 20.95 19.84 -35.58
N GLU A 232 20.25 20.50 -34.67
CA GLU A 232 19.47 19.89 -33.59
C GLU A 232 18.31 19.06 -34.17
N ILE A 233 18.56 17.78 -34.46
CA ILE A 233 17.51 16.83 -34.81
C ILE A 233 16.83 16.44 -33.50
N LYS A 234 15.69 17.05 -33.21
CA LYS A 234 14.76 16.55 -32.17
C LYS A 234 14.47 15.07 -32.48
N PRO A 235 14.85 14.11 -31.61
CA PRO A 235 14.43 12.74 -31.81
C PRO A 235 12.92 12.68 -31.68
N ASP A 236 12.24 12.11 -32.68
CA ASP A 236 10.81 11.83 -32.64
C ASP A 236 10.56 10.78 -31.54
N ILE A 237 10.10 11.25 -30.37
CA ILE A 237 9.89 10.40 -29.19
C ILE A 237 8.55 9.68 -29.38
N LYS A 238 8.60 8.35 -29.50
CA LYS A 238 7.42 7.48 -29.56
C LYS A 238 7.12 6.88 -28.18
N TYR A 239 5.87 6.50 -27.95
CA TYR A 239 5.43 5.81 -26.73
C TYR A 239 4.85 4.46 -27.09
N CYS A 240 5.06 3.46 -26.24
CA CYS A 240 4.49 2.13 -26.45
C CYS A 240 2.96 2.19 -26.30
N PRO A 241 2.18 1.73 -27.29
CA PRO A 241 0.72 1.75 -27.22
C PRO A 241 0.15 0.80 -26.15
N PHE A 242 0.93 -0.21 -25.72
CA PHE A 242 0.48 -1.21 -24.77
C PHE A 242 0.74 -0.86 -23.30
N CYS A 243 1.84 -0.16 -22.99
CA CYS A 243 2.22 0.15 -21.60
C CYS A 243 2.65 1.60 -21.35
N GLY A 244 2.73 2.44 -22.38
CA GLY A 244 3.11 3.85 -22.24
C GLY A 244 4.59 4.12 -21.97
N THR A 245 5.46 3.09 -22.01
CA THR A 245 6.91 3.27 -21.85
C THR A 245 7.47 4.13 -22.99
N LYS A 246 8.37 5.05 -22.68
CA LYS A 246 9.07 5.90 -23.65
C LYS A 246 9.99 5.05 -24.51
N LEU A 247 9.87 5.20 -25.83
CA LEU A 247 10.64 4.42 -26.80
C LEU A 247 11.63 5.33 -27.55
N PRO A 248 12.87 4.88 -27.78
CA PRO A 248 13.70 5.49 -28.81
C PRO A 248 13.04 5.28 -30.17
N SER A 249 13.28 6.21 -31.11
CA SER A 249 12.58 6.32 -32.41
C SER A 249 12.66 5.05 -33.28
N GLU A 250 13.63 4.18 -32.99
CA GLU A 250 13.94 2.94 -33.71
C GLU A 250 13.72 1.66 -32.88
N ALA A 251 13.02 1.74 -31.74
CA ALA A 251 12.76 0.56 -30.91
C ALA A 251 11.81 -0.43 -31.61
N LYS A 252 12.31 -1.66 -31.88
CA LYS A 252 11.49 -2.78 -32.38
C LYS A 252 10.66 -3.45 -31.28
N TYR A 253 11.09 -3.32 -30.03
CA TYR A 253 10.45 -3.92 -28.86
C TYR A 253 10.35 -2.90 -27.73
N CYS A 254 9.27 -2.99 -26.96
CA CYS A 254 9.11 -2.16 -25.78
C CYS A 254 9.93 -2.71 -24.61
N GLY A 255 10.85 -1.91 -24.06
CA GLY A 255 11.64 -2.28 -22.87
C GLY A 255 10.82 -2.46 -21.58
N GLY A 256 9.62 -1.87 -21.50
CA GLY A 256 8.72 -2.01 -20.35
C GLY A 256 7.89 -3.30 -20.33
N CYS A 257 7.24 -3.65 -21.46
CA CYS A 257 6.31 -4.77 -21.52
C CYS A 257 6.70 -5.89 -22.50
N GLY A 258 7.81 -5.75 -23.25
CA GLY A 258 8.30 -6.75 -24.20
C GLY A 258 7.56 -6.82 -25.54
N THR A 259 6.53 -5.98 -25.76
CA THR A 259 5.72 -6.05 -26.98
C THR A 259 6.52 -5.65 -28.22
N ASN A 260 6.35 -6.41 -29.31
CA ASN A 260 6.90 -6.10 -30.64
C ASN A 260 6.10 -4.95 -31.28
N LEU A 261 6.80 -3.92 -31.74
CA LEU A 261 6.22 -2.68 -32.26
C LEU A 261 6.21 -2.63 -33.79
N ASN A 262 6.76 -3.63 -34.46
CA ASN A 262 6.86 -3.71 -35.93
C ASN A 262 5.77 -4.57 -36.58
N SER A 263 4.76 -5.04 -35.83
CA SER A 263 3.74 -5.97 -36.33
C SER A 263 2.48 -5.29 -36.88
N GLU A 264 2.45 -3.96 -37.00
CA GLU A 264 1.36 -3.22 -37.63
C GLU A 264 1.89 -2.44 -38.85
N SER A 265 1.96 -3.14 -39.98
CA SER A 265 2.02 -2.57 -41.32
C SER A 265 1.04 -3.31 -42.23
#